data_AF-A0A8R1IIG8-F1
#
_entry.id   AF-A0A8R1IIG8-F1
#
_cell.length_a   1.000
_cell.length_b   1.000
_cell.length_c   1.000
_cell.angle_alpha   90.00
_cell.angle_beta   90.00
_cell.angle_gamma   90.00
#
_symmetry.space_group_name_H-M   'P 1'
#
loop_
_entity.id
_entity.type
_entity.pdbx_description
1 polymer ?
#
loop_
_entity_poly.entity_id
_entity_poly.type
_entity_poly.pdbx_seq_one_letter_code
_entity_poly.pdbx_strand_id
1 'polypeptide(L)'
;MRQHSNKILQIVEQTWIGKCRKRWLLAILANMGFMVSFGIRCNFGAAKTHMYKNYTDPWGKTHMHEFNWTIDELSVMESSYFYGYLVTQIPAGFLAAKFPPNKLFGFGIGVGAFLNILLPYGFKIKSDYLVAFIQITQGLVQ
;
A
#
# COMPACT_ATOMS: atom_id res chain seq x y z
N MET A 1 -9.02 -14.82 36.05
CA MET A 1 -9.07 -13.52 35.35
C MET A 1 -9.83 -13.69 34.03
N ARG A 2 -11.00 -13.07 33.90
CA ARG A 2 -11.88 -13.22 32.73
C ARG A 2 -11.22 -12.62 31.49
N GLN A 3 -10.71 -13.47 30.59
CA GLN A 3 -10.42 -13.02 29.23
C GLN A 3 -11.75 -12.72 28.54
N HIS A 4 -12.01 -11.44 28.27
CA HIS A 4 -12.94 -11.04 27.21
C HIS A 4 -12.35 -11.55 25.88
N SER A 5 -12.60 -12.83 25.57
CA SER A 5 -12.19 -13.42 24.31
C SER A 5 -13.06 -12.82 23.21
N ASN A 6 -12.49 -11.91 22.42
CA ASN A 6 -13.15 -11.33 21.26
C ASN A 6 -13.58 -12.46 20.30
N LYS A 7 -14.77 -12.35 19.71
CA LYS A 7 -15.29 -13.34 18.73
C LYS A 7 -14.28 -13.67 17.61
N ILE A 8 -13.46 -12.68 17.23
CA ILE A 8 -12.35 -12.83 16.26
C ILE A 8 -11.31 -13.84 16.75
N LEU A 9 -10.94 -13.81 18.03
CA LEU A 9 -9.99 -14.77 18.60
C LEU A 9 -10.54 -16.19 18.56
N GLN A 10 -11.83 -16.40 18.84
CA GLN A 10 -12.45 -17.73 18.79
C GLN A 10 -12.54 -18.29 17.36
N ILE A 11 -12.85 -17.46 16.37
CA ILE A 11 -12.87 -17.86 14.95
C ILE A 11 -11.46 -18.28 14.48
N VAL A 12 -10.44 -17.52 14.89
CA VAL A 12 -9.03 -17.84 14.59
C VAL A 12 -8.57 -19.11 15.31
N GLU A 13 -9.03 -19.34 16.55
CA GLU A 13 -8.73 -20.54 17.34
C GLU A 13 -9.42 -21.80 16.78
N GLN A 14 -10.59 -21.66 16.15
CA GLN A 14 -11.30 -22.76 15.48
C GLN A 14 -10.73 -23.14 14.09
N THR A 15 -9.93 -22.27 13.47
CA THR A 15 -9.28 -22.56 12.19
C THR A 15 -8.05 -23.47 12.44
N TRP A 16 -7.65 -24.32 11.47
CA TRP A 16 -6.52 -25.28 11.57
C TRP A 16 -5.19 -24.66 12.08
N ILE A 17 -5.04 -23.36 11.89
CA ILE A 17 -3.92 -22.50 12.29
C ILE A 17 -3.87 -22.25 13.82
N GLY A 18 -4.97 -22.46 14.56
CA GLY A 18 -5.07 -22.30 16.01
C GLY A 18 -4.26 -23.32 16.83
N LYS A 19 -3.79 -24.40 16.22
CA LYS A 19 -2.89 -25.38 16.86
C LYS A 19 -1.43 -24.91 16.95
N CYS A 20 -1.01 -23.93 16.14
CA CYS A 20 0.33 -23.36 16.23
C CYS A 20 0.42 -22.34 17.38
N ARG A 21 1.56 -22.30 18.08
CA ARG A 21 1.84 -21.31 19.14
C ARG A 21 1.51 -19.90 18.61
N LYS A 22 0.63 -19.17 19.31
CA LYS A 22 0.08 -17.84 18.94
C LYS A 22 1.13 -16.81 18.44
N ARG A 23 2.38 -16.95 18.85
CA ARG A 23 3.53 -16.14 18.38
C ARG A 23 3.91 -16.38 16.91
N TRP A 24 3.87 -17.62 16.43
CA TRP A 24 4.20 -17.95 15.02
C TRP A 24 3.12 -17.44 14.07
N LEU A 25 1.86 -17.48 14.49
CA LEU A 25 0.75 -16.91 13.72
C LEU A 25 0.93 -15.40 13.51
N LEU A 26 1.26 -14.66 14.58
CA LEU A 26 1.55 -13.23 14.49
C LEU A 26 2.71 -12.95 13.54
N ALA A 27 3.79 -13.75 13.58
CA ALA A 27 4.93 -13.59 12.68
C ALA A 27 4.55 -13.83 11.21
N ILE A 28 3.77 -14.88 10.92
CA ILE A 28 3.32 -15.20 9.57
C ILE A 28 2.39 -14.11 9.02
N LEU A 29 1.42 -13.64 9.83
CA LEU A 29 0.51 -12.55 9.44
C LEU A 29 1.25 -11.23 9.24
N ALA A 30 2.22 -10.91 10.09
CA ALA A 30 3.07 -9.74 9.92
C ALA A 30 3.88 -9.83 8.62
N ASN A 31 4.47 -10.99 8.31
CA ASN A 31 5.23 -11.18 7.07
C ASN A 31 4.34 -10.98 5.82
N MET A 32 3.14 -11.55 5.80
CA MET A 32 2.18 -11.29 4.71
C MET A 32 1.82 -9.81 4.59
N GLY A 33 1.61 -9.11 5.71
CA GLY A 33 1.31 -7.68 5.71
C GLY A 33 2.45 -6.81 5.18
N PHE A 34 3.69 -7.13 5.54
CA PHE A 34 4.87 -6.46 4.97
C PHE A 34 5.03 -6.75 3.48
N MET A 35 4.79 -7.98 3.03
CA MET A 35 4.83 -8.34 1.61
C MET A 35 3.84 -7.49 0.79
N VAL A 36 2.60 -7.33 1.26
CA VAL A 36 1.60 -6.47 0.61
C VAL A 36 2.06 -5.00 0.58
N SER A 37 2.58 -4.51 1.69
CA SER A 37 3.07 -3.13 1.83
C SER A 37 4.21 -2.82 0.85
N PHE A 38 5.18 -3.73 0.72
CA PHE A 38 6.26 -3.59 -0.26
C PHE A 38 5.76 -3.73 -1.70
N GLY A 39 4.79 -4.61 -1.95
CA GLY A 39 4.16 -4.74 -3.26
C GLY A 39 3.51 -3.43 -3.74
N ILE A 40 2.80 -2.73 -2.85
CA ILE A 40 2.20 -1.42 -3.15
C ILE A 40 3.27 -0.39 -3.54
N ARG A 41 4.42 -0.36 -2.84
CA ARG A 41 5.54 0.54 -3.18
C ARG A 41 6.13 0.28 -4.55
N CYS A 42 6.30 -0.99 -4.92
CA CYS A 42 6.92 -1.34 -6.21
C CYS A 42 5.95 -1.21 -7.39
N ASN A 43 4.63 -1.27 -7.14
CA ASN A 43 3.61 -1.23 -8.19
C ASN A 43 3.69 0.05 -9.04
N PHE A 44 3.83 1.22 -8.39
CA PHE A 44 3.91 2.49 -9.10
C PHE A 44 5.17 2.62 -9.97
N GLY A 45 6.32 2.22 -9.44
CA GLY A 45 7.59 2.25 -10.15
C GLY A 45 7.58 1.37 -11.41
N ALA A 46 6.97 0.19 -11.33
CA ALA A 46 6.75 -0.67 -12.50
C ALA A 46 5.79 -0.03 -13.50
N ALA A 47 4.63 0.45 -13.03
CA ALA A 47 3.61 1.06 -13.88
C ALA A 47 4.13 2.30 -14.63
N LYS A 48 4.94 3.14 -13.98
CA LYS A 48 5.59 4.30 -14.58
C LYS A 48 6.33 3.94 -15.87
N THR A 49 7.09 2.85 -15.89
CA THR A 49 7.85 2.45 -17.09
C THR A 49 6.98 2.11 -18.30
N HIS A 50 5.74 1.65 -18.06
CA HIS A 50 4.77 1.38 -19.12
C HIS A 50 3.92 2.60 -19.49
N MET A 51 3.83 3.62 -18.62
CA MET A 51 3.01 4.81 -18.87
C MET A 51 3.67 5.85 -19.78
N TYR A 52 5.01 5.99 -19.75
CA TYR A 52 5.70 7.00 -20.57
C TYR A 52 6.41 6.45 -21.81
N LYS A 53 6.66 5.13 -21.89
CA LYS A 53 7.40 4.54 -23.01
C LYS A 53 6.46 4.14 -24.14
N ASN A 54 6.77 4.60 -25.35
CA ASN A 54 6.26 3.95 -26.56
C ASN A 54 6.88 2.56 -26.66
N TYR A 55 6.04 1.54 -26.76
CA TYR A 55 6.49 0.17 -26.92
C TYR A 55 5.99 -0.36 -28.27
N THR A 56 6.93 -0.92 -29.04
CA THR A 56 6.64 -1.60 -30.30
C THR A 56 6.62 -3.09 -30.03
N ASP A 57 5.47 -3.71 -30.25
CA ASP A 57 5.32 -5.16 -30.09
C ASP A 57 6.20 -5.92 -31.10
N PRO A 58 6.55 -7.20 -30.84
CA PRO A 58 7.32 -8.05 -31.76
C PRO A 58 6.67 -8.19 -33.15
N TRP A 59 5.37 -7.91 -33.25
CA TRP A 59 4.57 -7.88 -34.48
C TRP A 59 4.58 -6.52 -35.21
N GLY A 60 5.44 -5.57 -34.81
CA GLY A 60 5.62 -4.29 -35.50
C GLY A 60 4.52 -3.25 -35.23
N LYS A 61 3.58 -3.52 -34.32
CA LYS A 61 2.57 -2.54 -33.88
C LYS A 61 3.17 -1.63 -32.80
N THR A 62 3.24 -0.34 -33.09
CA THR A 62 3.65 0.67 -32.10
C THR A 62 2.43 1.08 -31.28
N HIS A 63 2.44 0.74 -29.99
CA HIS A 63 1.46 1.23 -29.04
C HIS A 63 1.93 2.59 -28.54
N MET A 64 1.21 3.65 -28.93
CA MET A 64 1.44 4.99 -28.39
C MET A 64 1.02 5.04 -26.92
N HIS A 65 1.78 5.79 -26.12
CA HIS A 65 1.45 6.07 -24.73
C HIS A 65 0.04 6.65 -24.60
N GLU A 66 -0.82 5.99 -23.82
CA GLU A 66 -2.20 6.42 -23.59
C GLU A 66 -2.30 7.64 -22.65
N PHE A 67 -1.25 7.91 -21.88
CA PHE A 67 -1.16 9.00 -20.92
C PHE A 67 -0.14 10.05 -21.39
N ASN A 68 -0.59 11.31 -21.49
CA ASN A 68 0.24 12.42 -21.94
C ASN A 68 1.14 12.99 -20.82
N TRP A 69 1.58 12.13 -19.91
CA TRP A 69 2.36 12.51 -18.73
C TRP A 69 3.85 12.35 -19.01
N THR A 70 4.62 13.34 -18.59
CA THR A 70 6.07 13.29 -18.72
C THR A 70 6.69 12.38 -17.66
N ILE A 71 7.92 11.88 -17.94
CA ILE A 71 8.69 11.09 -16.97
C ILE A 71 8.90 11.89 -15.69
N ASP A 72 9.11 13.20 -15.81
CA ASP A 72 9.37 14.10 -14.70
C ASP A 72 8.13 14.23 -13.80
N GLU A 73 6.94 14.40 -14.38
CA GLU A 73 5.67 14.44 -13.61
C GLU A 73 5.40 13.13 -12.86
N LEU A 74 5.56 11.99 -13.54
CA LEU A 74 5.43 10.68 -12.91
C LEU A 74 6.45 10.49 -11.77
N SER A 75 7.68 11.00 -11.95
CA SER A 75 8.74 10.94 -10.94
C SER A 75 8.44 11.82 -9.73
N VAL A 76 7.92 13.04 -9.95
CA VAL A 76 7.50 13.93 -8.87
C VAL A 76 6.36 13.31 -8.08
N MET A 77 5.41 12.66 -8.75
CA MET A 77 4.32 11.98 -8.07
C MET A 77 4.77 10.79 -7.23
N GLU A 78 5.67 9.96 -7.77
CA GLU A 78 6.34 8.88 -7.04
C GLU A 78 7.09 9.42 -5.81
N SER A 79 7.80 10.55 -5.97
CA SER A 79 8.52 11.19 -4.86
C SER A 79 7.59 11.71 -3.77
N SER A 80 6.36 12.12 -4.13
CA SER A 80 5.36 12.67 -3.20
C SER A 80 4.91 11.64 -2.16
N TYR A 81 4.87 10.36 -2.53
CA TYR A 81 4.66 9.26 -1.59
C TYR A 81 5.73 9.21 -0.50
N PHE A 82 7.01 9.40 -0.86
CA PHE A 82 8.11 9.38 0.10
C PHE A 82 8.05 10.57 1.06
N TYR A 83 7.64 11.75 0.59
CA TYR A 83 7.44 12.91 1.47
C TYR A 83 6.36 12.65 2.52
N GLY A 84 5.22 12.05 2.13
CA GLY A 84 4.18 11.65 3.08
C GLY A 84 4.71 10.64 4.12
N TYR A 85 5.46 9.64 3.67
CA TYR A 85 6.05 8.64 4.56
C TYR A 85 7.03 9.24 5.58
N LEU A 86 7.88 10.18 5.15
CA LEU A 86 8.82 10.86 6.04
C LEU A 86 8.09 11.66 7.15
N VAL A 87 7.00 12.34 6.80
CA VAL A 87 6.22 13.13 7.76
C VAL A 87 5.57 12.22 8.80
N THR A 88 5.04 11.06 8.40
CA THR A 88 4.37 10.15 9.35
C THR A 88 5.34 9.36 10.24
N GLN A 89 6.61 9.15 9.87
CA GLN A 89 7.52 8.36 10.71
C GLN A 89 7.65 8.85 12.16
N ILE A 90 7.80 10.16 12.35
CA ILE A 90 7.94 10.76 13.68
C ILE A 90 6.67 10.52 14.53
N PRO A 91 5.45 10.92 14.09
CA PRO A 91 4.23 10.68 14.86
C PRO A 91 3.87 9.20 14.98
N ALA A 92 4.18 8.36 13.99
CA ALA A 92 3.95 6.91 14.05
C ALA A 92 4.70 6.27 15.23
N GLY A 93 5.92 6.73 15.53
CA GLY A 93 6.67 6.29 16.71
C GLY A 93 5.95 6.57 18.03
N PHE A 94 5.36 7.78 18.17
CA PHE A 94 4.55 8.13 19.34
C PHE A 94 3.22 7.37 19.39
N LEU A 95 2.54 7.19 18.25
CA LEU A 95 1.31 6.40 18.17
C LEU A 95 1.55 4.92 18.52
N ALA A 96 2.68 4.34 18.13
CA ALA A 96 3.04 2.95 18.45
C ALA A 96 3.23 2.74 19.97
N ALA A 97 3.65 3.77 20.71
CA ALA A 97 3.77 3.71 22.17
C ALA A 97 2.41 3.80 22.87
N LYS A 98 1.41 4.45 22.25
CA LYS A 98 0.09 4.70 22.86
C LYS A 98 -0.99 3.70 22.45
N PHE A 99 -0.92 3.14 21.25
CA PHE A 99 -1.95 2.28 20.67
C PHE A 99 -1.46 0.85 20.46
N PRO A 100 -2.37 -0.16 20.50
CA PRO A 100 -1.98 -1.54 20.25
C PRO A 100 -1.53 -1.73 18.78
N PRO A 101 -0.31 -2.23 18.53
CA PRO A 101 0.29 -2.28 17.20
C PRO A 101 -0.50 -3.17 16.23
N ASN A 102 -1.17 -4.21 16.73
CA ASN A 102 -1.95 -5.13 15.90
C ASN A 102 -3.07 -4.44 15.12
N LYS A 103 -3.74 -3.45 15.73
CA LYS A 103 -4.80 -2.69 15.05
C LYS A 103 -4.23 -1.62 14.14
N LEU A 104 -3.17 -0.94 14.57
CA LEU A 104 -2.50 0.11 13.80
C LEU A 104 -1.92 -0.44 12.50
N PHE A 105 -1.22 -1.58 12.58
CA PHE A 105 -0.62 -2.26 11.43
C PHE A 105 -1.67 -2.73 10.41
N GLY A 106 -2.74 -3.38 10.88
CA GLY A 106 -3.82 -3.83 10.02
C GLY A 106 -4.57 -2.66 9.36
N PHE A 107 -4.81 -1.57 10.10
CA PHE A 107 -5.43 -0.36 9.57
C PHE A 107 -4.57 0.30 8.49
N GLY A 108 -3.25 0.42 8.72
CA GLY A 108 -2.32 0.98 7.73
C GLY A 108 -2.33 0.20 6.42
N ILE A 109 -2.22 -1.14 6.49
CA ILE A 109 -2.27 -1.99 5.29
C ILE A 109 -3.63 -1.88 4.59
N GLY A 110 -4.73 -1.91 5.35
CA GLY A 110 -6.08 -1.85 4.78
C GLY A 110 -6.35 -0.53 4.05
N VAL A 111 -6.00 0.59 4.67
CA VAL A 111 -6.17 1.92 4.08
C VAL A 111 -5.20 2.10 2.90
N GLY A 112 -3.95 1.66 3.01
CA GLY A 112 -2.98 1.70 1.92
C GLY A 112 -3.42 0.87 0.69
N ALA A 113 -3.97 -0.32 0.90
CA ALA A 113 -4.49 -1.15 -0.18
C ALA A 113 -5.73 -0.52 -0.85
N PHE A 114 -6.62 0.09 -0.07
CA PHE A 114 -7.78 0.80 -0.60
C PHE A 114 -7.37 2.00 -1.47
N LEU A 115 -6.42 2.81 -1.00
CA LEU A 115 -5.84 3.93 -1.77
C LEU A 115 -5.16 3.43 -3.06
N ASN A 116 -4.45 2.30 -3.02
CA ASN A 116 -3.82 1.71 -4.20
C ASN A 116 -4.83 1.24 -5.27
N ILE A 117 -6.04 0.82 -4.88
CA ILE A 117 -7.14 0.52 -5.83
C ILE A 117 -7.70 1.81 -6.44
N LEU A 118 -7.71 2.93 -5.70
CA LEU A 118 -8.18 4.22 -6.18
C LEU A 118 -7.19 4.89 -7.15
N LEU A 119 -5.90 4.58 -7.03
CA LEU A 119 -4.83 5.13 -7.87
C LEU A 119 -5.08 4.99 -9.39
N PRO A 120 -5.38 3.80 -9.95
CA PRO A 120 -5.69 3.66 -11.38
C PRO A 120 -6.98 4.40 -11.80
N TYR A 121 -7.92 4.62 -10.87
CA TYR A 121 -9.10 5.44 -11.14
C TYR A 121 -8.74 6.92 -11.29
N GLY A 122 -7.82 7.42 -10.45
CA GLY A 122 -7.29 8.78 -10.56
C GLY A 122 -6.60 9.03 -11.91
N PHE A 123 -5.82 8.06 -12.39
CA PHE A 123 -5.20 8.13 -13.71
C PHE A 123 -6.22 8.26 -14.85
N LYS A 124 -7.32 7.50 -14.82
CA LYS A 124 -8.37 7.57 -15.88
C LYS A 124 -9.02 8.95 -16.02
N ILE A 125 -9.12 9.71 -14.94
CA ILE A 125 -9.77 11.03 -14.93
C ILE A 125 -8.83 12.13 -15.47
N LYS A 126 -7.54 11.82 -15.72
CA LYS A 126 -6.50 12.78 -16.16
C LYS A 126 -6.37 13.99 -15.23
N SER A 127 -6.59 13.79 -13.92
CA SER A 127 -6.47 14.85 -12.92
C SER A 127 -5.21 14.64 -12.09
N ASP A 128 -4.16 15.41 -12.40
CA ASP A 128 -2.84 15.28 -11.78
C ASP A 128 -2.89 15.52 -10.27
N TYR A 129 -3.75 16.45 -9.84
CA TYR A 129 -3.98 16.79 -8.43
C TYR A 129 -4.56 15.62 -7.63
N LEU A 130 -5.48 14.84 -8.21
CA LEU A 130 -6.09 13.70 -7.51
C LEU A 130 -5.07 12.58 -7.29
N VAL A 131 -4.24 12.28 -8.29
CA VAL A 131 -3.25 11.22 -8.17
C VAL A 131 -2.14 11.62 -7.20
N ALA A 132 -1.70 12.88 -7.21
CA ALA A 132 -0.76 13.41 -6.21
C ALA A 132 -1.33 13.33 -4.78
N PHE A 133 -2.61 13.70 -4.59
CA PHE A 133 -3.28 13.60 -3.29
C PHE A 133 -3.38 12.15 -2.78
N ILE A 134 -3.73 11.20 -3.66
CA ILE A 134 -3.77 9.78 -3.33
C ILE A 134 -2.38 9.29 -2.92
N GLN A 135 -1.32 9.64 -3.65
CA GLN A 135 0.05 9.21 -3.34
C GLN A 135 0.56 9.78 -2.02
N ILE A 136 0.32 11.06 -1.73
CA ILE A 136 0.69 11.67 -0.44
C ILE A 136 -0.06 10.98 0.69
N THR A 137 -1.37 10.76 0.54
CA THR A 137 -2.19 10.10 1.57
C THR A 137 -1.77 8.65 1.78
N GLN A 138 -1.42 7.93 0.72
CA GLN A 138 -0.90 6.57 0.80
C GLN A 138 0.47 6.54 1.49
N GLY A 139 1.33 7.52 1.21
CA GLY A 139 2.62 7.69 1.89
C GLY A 139 2.44 7.97 3.38
N LEU A 140 1.47 8.81 3.75
CA LEU A 140 1.15 9.11 5.14
C LEU A 140 0.63 7.91 5.94
N VAL A 141 0.03 6.92 5.28
CA VAL A 141 -0.57 5.76 5.93
C VAL A 141 0.41 4.59 6.06
N GLN A 142 1.45 4.57 5.22
CA GLN A 142 2.46 3.51 5.19
C GLN A 142 3.50 3.64 6.30
#